data_AF-A0A246PHJ7-F1
#
_entry.id   AF-A0A246PHJ7-F1
#
_cell.length_a   1.000
_cell.length_b   1.000
_cell.length_c   1.000
_cell.angle_alpha   90.00
_cell.angle_beta   90.00
_cell.angle_gamma   90.00
#
_symmetry.space_group_name_H-M   'P 1'
#
loop_
_entity.id
_entity.type
_entity.pdbx_description
1 polymer ?
#
loop_
_entity_poly.entity_id
_entity_poly.type
_entity_poly.pdbx_seq_one_letter_code
_entity_poly.pdbx_strand_id
1 'polypeptide(L)'
;MGKVKKKNIIIFIMITVIILAIGCTASFIHDRNITKERAAEAAIQHIKTKENIDVIVTKVDIKSAFQGGFIEVRGYAENDKKRKFYVTVSKKQNYSIMGWNLDDSQ
;
A
#
# COMPACT_ATOMS: atom_id res chain seq x y z
N MET A 1 8.79 0.97 51.88
CA MET A 1 9.32 1.00 50.49
C MET A 1 8.97 2.33 49.82
N GLY A 2 9.99 3.15 49.53
CA GLY A 2 9.87 4.59 49.28
C GLY A 2 9.15 5.02 47.99
N LYS A 3 8.42 6.13 48.07
CA LYS A 3 7.74 6.86 46.96
C LYS A 3 8.59 6.95 45.69
N VAL A 4 9.91 7.09 45.83
CA VAL A 4 10.89 7.19 44.73
C VAL A 4 10.91 5.93 43.85
N LYS A 5 10.84 4.72 44.46
CA LYS A 5 10.82 3.46 43.70
C LYS A 5 9.54 3.30 42.87
N LYS A 6 8.38 3.72 43.39
CA LYS A 6 7.09 3.73 42.64
C LYS A 6 7.13 4.71 41.46
N LYS A 7 7.72 5.91 41.63
CA LYS A 7 7.85 6.91 40.55
C LYS A 7 8.74 6.40 39.41
N ASN A 8 9.86 5.74 39.72
CA ASN A 8 10.74 5.17 38.70
C ASN A 8 10.09 4.01 37.93
N ILE A 9 9.28 3.17 38.58
CA ILE A 9 8.52 2.11 37.90
C ILE A 9 7.52 2.71 36.91
N ILE A 10 6.80 3.76 37.31
CA ILE A 10 5.83 4.44 36.42
C ILE A 10 6.54 5.04 35.20
N ILE A 11 7.70 5.69 35.41
CA ILE A 11 8.52 6.23 34.31
C ILE A 11 8.96 5.12 33.36
N PHE A 12 9.40 3.97 33.88
CA PHE A 12 9.84 2.84 33.07
C PHE A 12 8.71 2.26 32.22
N ILE A 13 7.50 2.15 32.79
CA ILE A 13 6.29 1.70 32.07
C ILE A 13 5.97 2.69 30.93
N MET A 14 6.00 3.99 31.21
CA MET A 14 5.74 5.02 30.18
C MET A 14 6.73 4.95 29.01
N ILE A 15 8.03 4.77 29.30
CA ILE A 15 9.06 4.63 28.27
C ILE A 15 8.80 3.39 27.40
N THR A 16 8.47 2.26 28.03
CA THR A 16 8.18 1.00 27.33
C THR A 16 6.99 1.14 26.39
N VAL A 17 5.92 1.82 26.83
CA VAL A 17 4.73 2.07 26.00
C VAL A 17 5.07 2.95 24.79
N ILE A 18 5.90 3.98 24.96
CA ILE A 18 6.33 4.86 23.85
C ILE A 18 7.12 4.07 22.81
N ILE A 19 8.09 3.25 23.24
CA ILE A 19 8.90 2.43 22.33
C ILE A 19 8.01 1.43 21.57
N LEU A 20 7.07 0.78 22.26
CA LEU A 20 6.13 -0.15 21.64
C LEU A 20 5.25 0.55 20.58
N ALA A 21 4.76 1.77 20.87
CA ALA A 21 3.96 2.55 19.93
C ALA A 21 4.75 2.93 18.66
N ILE A 22 6.02 3.33 18.80
CA ILE A 22 6.90 3.66 17.67
C ILE A 22 7.18 2.41 16.82
N GLY A 23 7.55 1.29 17.45
CA GLY A 23 7.81 0.04 16.72
C GLY A 23 6.58 -0.46 15.96
N CYS A 24 5.40 -0.35 16.59
CA CYS A 24 4.13 -0.72 15.98
C CYS A 24 3.82 0.14 14.74
N THR A 25 3.92 1.47 14.86
CA THR A 25 3.67 2.39 13.74
C THR A 25 4.66 2.20 12.58
N ALA A 26 5.94 1.99 12.86
CA ALA A 26 6.95 1.71 11.83
C ALA A 26 6.63 0.43 11.04
N SER A 27 6.26 -0.66 11.74
CA SER A 27 5.87 -1.92 11.12
C SER A 27 4.64 -1.77 10.20
N PHE A 28 3.62 -1.04 10.66
CA PHE A 28 2.42 -0.75 9.84
C PHE A 28 2.74 0.04 8.58
N ILE A 29 3.62 1.04 8.65
CA ILE A 29 4.03 1.83 7.48
C ILE A 29 4.79 0.93 6.49
N HIS A 30 5.69 0.09 6.99
CA HIS A 30 6.47 -0.82 6.15
C HIS A 30 5.60 -1.84 5.42
N ASP A 31 4.69 -2.54 6.10
CA ASP A 31 3.75 -3.49 5.47
C ASP A 31 2.87 -2.81 4.42
N ARG A 32 2.43 -1.58 4.71
CA ARG A 32 1.62 -0.79 3.77
C ARG A 32 2.41 -0.45 2.50
N ASN A 33 3.68 -0.08 2.62
CA ASN A 33 4.51 0.26 1.47
C ASN A 33 4.80 -0.98 0.61
N ILE A 34 5.16 -2.11 1.22
CA ILE A 34 5.33 -3.39 0.50
C ILE A 34 4.05 -3.78 -0.24
N THR A 35 2.90 -3.63 0.41
CA THR A 35 1.60 -3.91 -0.20
C THR A 35 1.36 -3.04 -1.45
N LYS A 36 1.72 -1.75 -1.39
CA LYS A 36 1.59 -0.84 -2.53
C LYS A 36 2.53 -1.21 -3.68
N GLU A 37 3.79 -1.52 -3.36
CA GLU A 37 4.81 -1.88 -4.34
C GLU A 37 4.42 -3.14 -5.12
N ARG A 38 4.04 -4.21 -4.42
CA ARG A 38 3.60 -5.47 -5.06
C ARG A 38 2.36 -5.29 -5.95
N ALA A 39 1.40 -4.49 -5.51
CA ALA A 39 0.22 -4.19 -6.31
C ALA A 39 0.57 -3.37 -7.56
N ALA A 40 1.46 -2.38 -7.43
CA ALA A 40 1.96 -1.59 -8.54
C ALA A 40 2.69 -2.45 -9.57
N GLU A 41 3.58 -3.34 -9.12
CA GLU A 41 4.31 -4.26 -9.99
C GLU A 41 3.36 -5.19 -10.75
N ALA A 42 2.39 -5.80 -10.06
CA ALA A 42 1.38 -6.66 -10.68
C ALA A 42 0.56 -5.90 -11.75
N ALA A 43 0.18 -4.65 -11.47
CA ALA A 43 -0.56 -3.83 -12.42
C ALA A 43 0.29 -3.46 -13.65
N ILE A 44 1.55 -3.07 -13.45
CA ILE A 44 2.48 -2.75 -14.55
C ILE A 44 2.69 -3.97 -15.44
N GLN A 45 2.99 -5.13 -14.85
CA GLN A 45 3.19 -6.37 -15.59
C GLN A 45 1.94 -6.78 -16.38
N HIS A 46 0.76 -6.63 -15.78
CA HIS A 46 -0.51 -6.97 -16.44
C HIS A 46 -0.76 -6.08 -17.66
N ILE A 47 -0.65 -4.75 -17.52
CA ILE A 47 -0.84 -3.82 -18.65
C ILE A 47 0.22 -4.05 -19.73
N LYS A 48 1.50 -4.19 -19.35
CA LYS A 48 2.56 -4.50 -20.31
C LYS A 48 2.30 -5.77 -21.10
N THR A 49 1.79 -6.82 -20.45
CA THR A 49 1.51 -8.11 -21.11
C THR A 49 0.27 -8.06 -21.99
N LYS A 50 -0.79 -7.34 -21.57
CA LYS A 50 -2.07 -7.30 -22.31
C LYS A 50 -2.07 -6.28 -23.43
N GLU A 51 -1.47 -5.13 -23.20
CA GLU A 51 -1.55 -3.96 -24.08
C GLU A 51 -0.22 -3.63 -24.77
N ASN A 52 0.87 -4.29 -24.38
CA ASN A 52 2.23 -4.03 -24.90
C ASN A 52 2.67 -2.56 -24.73
N ILE A 53 2.33 -1.97 -23.58
CA ILE A 53 2.62 -0.57 -23.25
C ILE A 53 3.27 -0.49 -21.88
N ASP A 54 4.31 0.32 -21.78
CA ASP A 54 4.90 0.71 -20.50
C ASP A 54 4.08 1.83 -19.85
N VAL A 55 3.84 1.69 -18.55
CA VAL A 55 2.97 2.58 -17.78
C VAL A 55 3.64 3.06 -16.50
N ILE A 56 3.33 4.29 -16.11
CA ILE A 56 3.83 4.92 -14.89
C ILE A 56 2.72 4.96 -13.86
N VAL A 57 2.92 4.29 -12.74
CA VAL A 57 2.01 4.31 -11.59
C VAL A 57 2.13 5.66 -10.88
N THR A 58 1.00 6.36 -10.72
CA THR A 58 0.94 7.63 -9.98
C THR A 58 0.27 7.48 -8.63
N LYS A 59 -0.60 6.48 -8.47
CA LYS A 59 -1.36 6.30 -7.24
C LYS A 59 -1.66 4.83 -6.96
N VAL A 60 -1.49 4.45 -5.70
CA VAL A 60 -1.88 3.14 -5.16
C VAL A 60 -2.72 3.34 -3.90
N ASP A 61 -4.00 3.05 -4.00
CA ASP A 61 -4.98 3.19 -2.92
C ASP A 61 -5.42 1.83 -2.41
N ILE A 62 -5.03 1.51 -1.17
CA ILE A 62 -5.49 0.31 -0.48
C ILE A 62 -6.86 0.62 0.11
N LYS A 63 -7.89 -0.10 -0.36
CA LYS A 63 -9.24 0.05 0.18
C LYS A 63 -9.37 -0.64 1.53
N SER A 64 -10.35 -0.17 2.31
CA SER A 64 -10.63 -0.72 3.63
C SER A 64 -11.01 -2.21 3.55
N ALA A 65 -10.82 -2.94 4.65
CA ALA A 65 -11.12 -4.38 4.73
C ALA A 65 -12.58 -4.72 4.36
N PHE A 66 -13.51 -3.78 4.58
CA PHE A 66 -14.92 -3.89 4.19
C PHE A 66 -15.11 -3.93 2.67
N GLN A 67 -14.24 -3.27 1.90
CA GLN A 67 -14.21 -3.31 0.44
C GLN A 67 -13.33 -4.46 -0.07
N GLY A 68 -13.39 -5.63 0.58
CA GLY A 68 -12.71 -6.84 0.13
C GLY A 68 -11.18 -6.85 0.28
N GLY A 69 -10.55 -5.75 0.71
CA GLY A 69 -9.09 -5.61 0.71
C GLY A 69 -8.51 -5.45 -0.70
N PHE A 70 -9.27 -4.83 -1.60
CA PHE A 70 -8.80 -4.48 -2.93
C PHE A 70 -7.82 -3.30 -2.88
N ILE A 71 -6.93 -3.27 -3.86
CA ILE A 71 -5.94 -2.23 -4.06
C ILE A 71 -6.18 -1.65 -5.46
N GLU A 72 -6.46 -0.36 -5.53
CA GLU A 72 -6.60 0.33 -6.81
C GLU A 72 -5.26 0.94 -7.19
N VAL A 73 -4.77 0.55 -8.36
CA VAL A 73 -3.55 1.10 -8.96
C VAL A 73 -3.94 1.94 -10.16
N ARG A 74 -3.42 3.17 -10.21
CA ARG A 74 -3.70 4.15 -11.25
C ARG A 74 -2.43 4.77 -11.78
N GLY A 75 -2.49 5.17 -13.03
CA GLY A 75 -1.37 5.82 -13.68
C GLY A 75 -1.70 6.21 -15.11
N TYR A 76 -0.66 6.37 -15.92
CA TYR A 76 -0.77 6.70 -17.34
C TYR A 76 0.29 5.98 -18.16
N ALA A 77 0.08 5.87 -19.47
CA ALA A 77 1.07 5.32 -20.38
C ALA A 77 2.31 6.25 -20.45
N GLU A 78 3.51 5.68 -20.41
CA GLU A 78 4.76 6.45 -20.41
C GLU A 78 4.84 7.41 -21.61
N ASN A 79 4.37 6.96 -22.77
CA ASN A 79 4.35 7.73 -24.02
C ASN A 79 3.17 8.70 -24.16
N ASP A 80 2.10 8.55 -23.37
CA ASP A 80 0.92 9.42 -23.43
C ASP A 80 0.26 9.57 -22.04
N LYS A 81 0.48 10.74 -21.42
CA LYS A 81 -0.09 11.08 -20.11
C LYS A 81 -1.62 11.21 -20.12
N LYS A 82 -2.25 11.39 -21.28
CA LYS A 82 -3.71 11.41 -21.41
C LYS A 82 -4.29 10.01 -21.31
N ARG A 83 -3.53 9.01 -21.75
CA ARG A 83 -3.91 7.60 -21.71
C ARG A 83 -3.75 7.06 -20.30
N LYS A 84 -4.82 7.12 -19.52
CA LYS A 84 -4.82 6.67 -18.12
C LYS A 84 -5.16 5.20 -18.03
N PHE A 85 -4.59 4.52 -17.03
CA PHE A 85 -4.97 3.16 -16.69
C PHE A 85 -5.47 3.07 -15.26
N TYR A 86 -6.30 2.05 -15.06
CA TYR A 86 -6.87 1.70 -13.77
C TYR A 86 -6.85 0.18 -13.62
N VAL A 87 -6.28 -0.33 -12.53
CA VAL A 87 -6.21 -1.76 -12.24
C VAL A 87 -6.66 -2.00 -10.80
N THR A 88 -7.58 -2.94 -10.62
CA THR A 88 -8.01 -3.44 -9.31
C THR A 88 -7.26 -4.73 -9.01
N VAL A 89 -6.51 -4.74 -7.92
CA VAL A 89 -5.70 -5.86 -7.45
C VAL A 89 -6.25 -6.40 -6.13
N SER A 90 -6.28 -7.72 -5.94
CA SER A 90 -6.72 -8.34 -4.69
C SER A 90 -5.55 -8.78 -3.82
N LYS A 91 -5.35 -8.16 -2.64
CA LYS A 91 -4.34 -8.61 -1.68
C LYS A 91 -4.62 -10.04 -1.20
N LYS A 92 -5.90 -10.40 -1.02
CA LYS A 92 -6.32 -11.72 -0.52
C LYS A 92 -6.05 -12.85 -1.51
N GLN A 93 -6.10 -12.55 -2.81
CA GLN A 93 -5.83 -13.52 -3.88
C GLN A 93 -4.40 -13.35 -4.42
N ASN A 94 -3.42 -13.17 -3.51
CA ASN A 94 -2.01 -13.04 -3.85
C ASN A 94 -1.71 -12.03 -4.99
N TYR A 95 -2.29 -10.83 -4.89
CA TYR A 95 -2.13 -9.76 -5.87
C TYR A 95 -2.67 -10.10 -7.28
N SER A 96 -3.67 -10.98 -7.37
CA SER A 96 -4.38 -11.26 -8.62
C SER A 96 -5.14 -10.03 -9.13
N ILE A 97 -5.24 -9.90 -10.45
CA ILE A 97 -5.98 -8.84 -11.13
C ILE A 97 -7.46 -9.17 -11.15
N MET A 98 -8.28 -8.29 -10.56
CA MET A 98 -9.73 -8.45 -10.47
C MET A 98 -10.47 -7.70 -11.58
N GLY A 99 -9.84 -6.68 -12.14
CA GLY A 99 -10.38 -5.87 -13.23
C GLY A 99 -9.38 -4.82 -13.63
N TRP A 100 -9.44 -4.38 -14.88
CA TRP A 100 -8.57 -3.34 -15.40
C TRP A 100 -9.26 -2.58 -16.54
N ASN A 101 -8.82 -1.35 -16.74
CA ASN A 101 -9.20 -0.51 -17.87
C ASN A 101 -7.98 0.30 -18.31
N LEU A 102 -7.90 0.56 -19.60
CA LEU A 102 -6.94 1.49 -20.18
C LEU A 102 -7.75 2.41 -21.08
N ASP A 103 -7.68 3.71 -20.84
CA ASP A 103 -8.34 4.67 -21.71
C ASP A 103 -7.72 4.55 -23.11
N ASP A 104 -8.55 4.66 -24.14
CA ASP A 104 -8.06 4.77 -25.51
C ASP A 104 -7.56 6.20 -25.76
N SER A 105 -6.43 6.31 -26.48
CA SER A 105 -5.95 7.62 -26.93
C SER A 105 -6.93 8.10 -28.02
N GLN A 106 -7.77 9.08 -27.69
CA GLN A 106 -8.61 9.79 -28.68
C GLN A 106 -7.77 10.79 -29.49
#